data_AF-A0A965RKA5-F1
#
_entry.id   AF-A0A965RKA5-F1
#
_cell.length_a   1.000
_cell.length_b   1.000
_cell.length_c   1.000
_cell.angle_alpha   90.00
_cell.angle_beta   90.00
_cell.angle_gamma   90.00
#
_symmetry.space_group_name_H-M   'P 1'
#
loop_
_entity.id
_entity.type
_entity.pdbx_description
1 polymer ?
#
loop_
_entity_poly.entity_id
_entity_poly.type
_entity_poly.pdbx_seq_one_letter_code
_entity_poly.pdbx_strand_id
1 'polypeptide(L)'
;MTDSKSLNVLFLCTHNSARSILAEATLNHISKGKFKAYSAGSSPRENQTPNPMALQVLEKAGIAIDGLSSKSWDIFALPDAPHMDLVITVCDNAAGEVCPFWPG
;
A
#
# COMPACT_ATOMS: atom_id res chain seq x y z
N MET A 1 -28.83 10.21 -4.01
CA MET A 1 -27.36 10.15 -4.15
C MET A 1 -26.87 9.22 -3.06
N THR A 2 -26.51 7.99 -3.40
CA THR A 2 -25.91 7.07 -2.41
C THR A 2 -24.49 7.56 -2.18
N ASP A 3 -24.25 8.13 -1.02
CA ASP A 3 -22.94 8.54 -0.54
C ASP A 3 -22.11 7.26 -0.29
N SER A 4 -21.51 6.71 -1.35
CA SER A 4 -20.73 5.47 -1.22
C SER A 4 -19.37 5.84 -0.65
N LYS A 5 -19.20 5.61 0.65
CA LYS A 5 -17.92 5.76 1.35
C LYS A 5 -16.81 5.07 0.56
N SER A 6 -15.68 5.76 0.36
CA SER A 6 -14.49 5.18 -0.28
C SER A 6 -13.98 3.98 0.52
N LEU A 7 -13.62 2.90 -0.18
CA LEU A 7 -13.04 1.72 0.45
C LEU A 7 -11.53 1.88 0.63
N ASN A 8 -11.03 1.56 1.82
CA ASN A 8 -9.61 1.56 2.13
C ASN A 8 -8.99 0.23 1.67
N VAL A 9 -7.92 0.31 0.88
CA VAL A 9 -7.21 -0.85 0.31
C VAL A 9 -5.75 -0.84 0.73
N LEU A 10 -5.27 -1.92 1.34
CA LEU A 10 -3.86 -2.08 1.70
C LEU A 10 -3.14 -3.05 0.77
N PHE A 11 -2.12 -2.58 0.07
CA PHE A 11 -1.21 -3.42 -0.71
C PHE A 11 0.00 -3.84 0.13
N LEU A 12 0.16 -5.15 0.30
CA LEU A 12 1.26 -5.75 1.08
C LEU A 12 2.29 -6.40 0.18
N CYS A 13 3.55 -6.04 0.40
CA CYS A 13 4.70 -6.79 -0.12
C CYS A 13 5.71 -7.01 1.00
N THR A 14 6.83 -7.69 0.74
CA THR A 14 7.81 -7.97 1.80
C THR A 14 8.44 -6.67 2.34
N HIS A 15 8.96 -5.82 1.46
CA HIS A 15 9.77 -4.67 1.88
C HIS A 15 9.12 -3.30 1.69
N ASN A 16 7.91 -3.22 1.13
CA ASN A 16 7.29 -1.94 0.72
C ASN A 16 8.16 -1.07 -0.20
N SER A 17 8.84 -1.68 -1.17
CA SER A 17 9.81 -0.97 -2.03
C SER A 17 9.30 -0.70 -3.44
N ALA A 18 8.69 -1.68 -4.13
CA ALA A 18 8.33 -1.53 -5.55
C ALA A 18 6.85 -1.83 -5.82
N ARG A 19 6.47 -3.11 -5.86
CA ARG A 19 5.13 -3.55 -6.32
C ARG A 19 3.98 -2.92 -5.54
N SER A 20 4.07 -2.88 -4.21
CA SER A 20 3.02 -2.30 -3.38
C SER A 20 2.93 -0.77 -3.52
N ILE A 21 4.07 -0.09 -3.74
CA ILE A 21 4.14 1.36 -3.99
C ILE A 21 3.49 1.70 -5.33
N LEU A 22 3.80 0.93 -6.38
CA LEU A 22 3.17 1.06 -7.69
C LEU A 22 1.66 0.88 -7.59
N ALA A 23 1.21 -0.14 -6.85
CA ALA A 23 -0.20 -0.46 -6.69
C ALA A 23 -0.96 0.63 -5.91
N GLU A 24 -0.40 1.14 -4.81
CA GLU A 24 -0.97 2.25 -4.03
C GLU A 24 -1.19 3.49 -4.89
N ALA A 25 -0.12 3.98 -5.53
CA ALA A 25 -0.17 5.19 -6.33
C ALA A 25 -1.11 5.04 -7.53
N THR A 26 -1.05 3.89 -8.21
CA THR A 26 -1.90 3.61 -9.38
C THR A 26 -3.37 3.55 -9.00
N LEU A 27 -3.72 2.85 -7.92
CA LEU A 27 -5.12 2.74 -7.50
C LEU A 27 -5.68 4.11 -7.06
N ASN A 28 -4.91 4.88 -6.28
CA ASN A 28 -5.31 6.24 -5.90
C ASN A 28 -5.52 7.14 -7.11
N HIS A 29 -4.71 7.00 -8.16
CA HIS A 29 -4.87 7.76 -9.40
C HIS A 29 -6.13 7.38 -10.20
N ILE A 30 -6.40 6.09 -10.37
CA ILE A 30 -7.49 5.62 -11.25
C ILE A 30 -8.84 5.48 -10.54
N SER A 31 -8.89 5.41 -9.21
CA SER A 31 -10.12 5.08 -8.45
C SER A 31 -11.19 6.17 -8.52
N LYS A 32 -10.82 7.40 -8.87
CA LYS A 32 -11.70 8.59 -8.87
C LYS A 32 -12.47 8.74 -7.55
N GLY A 33 -11.80 8.47 -6.43
CA GLY A 33 -12.36 8.59 -5.08
C GLY A 33 -13.15 7.37 -4.60
N LYS A 34 -13.29 6.30 -5.40
CA LYS A 34 -13.95 5.05 -4.94
C LYS A 34 -13.09 4.25 -3.97
N PHE A 35 -11.77 4.36 -4.11
CA PHE A 35 -10.81 3.67 -3.27
C PHE A 35 -9.79 4.65 -2.72
N LYS A 36 -9.38 4.43 -1.48
CA LYS A 36 -8.21 5.04 -0.87
C LYS A 36 -7.19 3.94 -0.61
N ALA A 37 -6.12 3.96 -1.39
CA ALA A 37 -5.09 2.94 -1.34
C ALA A 37 -3.95 3.34 -0.41
N TYR A 38 -3.39 2.33 0.24
CA TYR A 38 -2.24 2.38 1.12
C TYR A 38 -1.30 1.23 0.75
N SER A 39 -0.04 1.31 1.16
CA SER A 39 0.87 0.17 1.08
C SER A 39 1.76 0.02 2.30
N ALA A 40 2.18 -1.22 2.55
CA ALA A 40 3.10 -1.55 3.62
C ALA A 40 3.95 -2.79 3.33
N GLY A 41 4.90 -3.04 4.22
CA GLY A 41 5.85 -4.14 4.20
C GLY A 41 5.60 -5.09 5.36
N SER A 42 5.63 -6.41 5.12
CA SER A 42 5.62 -7.41 6.21
C SER A 42 6.95 -7.47 6.97
N SER A 43 8.06 -7.14 6.30
CA SER A 43 9.41 -7.11 6.85
C SER A 43 10.28 -6.11 6.06
N PRO A 44 9.99 -4.80 6.15
CA PRO A 44 10.82 -3.77 5.52
C PRO A 44 12.23 -3.78 6.10
N ARG A 45 13.23 -3.52 5.26
CA ARG A 45 14.62 -3.35 5.71
C ARG A 45 14.73 -2.07 6.53
N GLU A 46 15.75 -2.02 7.37
CA GLU A 46 16.14 -0.76 8.01
C GLU A 46 16.46 0.29 6.93
N ASN A 47 15.95 1.52 7.10
CA ASN A 47 16.09 2.62 6.14
C ASN A 47 15.60 2.29 4.73
N GLN A 48 14.65 1.36 4.59
CA GLN A 48 14.05 1.05 3.30
C GLN A 48 13.38 2.29 2.71
N THR A 49 13.57 2.49 1.41
CA THR A 49 12.92 3.54 0.63
C THR A 49 12.23 2.95 -0.60
N PRO A 50 11.28 3.70 -1.21
CA PRO A 50 10.70 3.28 -2.48
C PRO A 50 11.78 3.07 -3.54
N ASN A 51 11.63 2.01 -4.32
CA ASN A 51 12.54 1.66 -5.39
C ASN A 51 12.56 2.80 -6.42
N PRO A 52 13.73 3.38 -6.76
CA PRO A 52 13.82 4.50 -7.69
C PRO A 52 13.21 4.21 -9.06
N MET A 53 13.29 2.97 -9.54
CA MET A 53 12.70 2.57 -10.83
C MET A 53 11.16 2.53 -10.75
N ALA A 54 10.60 2.18 -9.59
CA ALA A 54 9.15 2.23 -9.39
C ALA A 54 8.65 3.69 -9.42
N LEU A 55 9.35 4.60 -8.75
CA LEU A 55 9.04 6.03 -8.78
C LEU A 55 9.11 6.60 -10.20
N GLN A 56 10.18 6.29 -10.95
CA GLN A 56 10.33 6.72 -12.34
C GLN A 56 9.20 6.20 -13.24
N VAL A 57 8.70 4.99 -13.01
CA VAL A 57 7.56 4.43 -13.77
C VAL A 57 6.29 5.23 -13.49
N LEU A 58 6.03 5.59 -12.23
CA LEU A 58 4.88 6.42 -11.85
C LEU A 58 4.96 7.81 -12.49
N GLU A 59 6.12 8.46 -12.39
CA GLU A 59 6.34 9.79 -12.98
C GLU A 59 6.14 9.77 -14.51
N LYS A 60 6.70 8.76 -15.20
CA LYS A 60 6.52 8.58 -16.66
C LYS A 60 5.06 8.32 -17.03
N ALA A 61 4.27 7.74 -16.14
CA ALA A 61 2.84 7.53 -16.32
C ALA A 61 2.00 8.76 -15.95
N GLY A 62 2.60 9.85 -15.47
CA GLY A 62 1.88 11.04 -14.99
C GLY A 62 1.18 10.84 -13.64
N ILE A 63 1.63 9.87 -12.85
CA ILE A 63 1.09 9.56 -11.53
C ILE A 63 1.97 10.25 -10.47
N ALA A 64 1.34 11.01 -9.57
CA ALA A 64 2.02 11.70 -8.48
C ALA A 64 2.70 10.71 -7.53
N ILE A 65 3.89 11.08 -7.05
CA ILE A 65 4.69 10.27 -6.13
C ILE A 65 4.77 10.88 -4.72
N ASP A 66 4.12 12.01 -4.50
CA ASP A 66 4.11 12.71 -3.22
C ASP A 66 3.51 11.84 -2.11
N GLY A 67 4.19 11.79 -0.97
CA GLY A 67 3.74 11.04 0.20
C GLY A 67 3.98 9.52 0.12
N LEU A 68 4.51 9.00 -0.99
CA LEU A 68 4.92 7.60 -1.08
C LEU A 68 6.15 7.36 -0.19
N SER A 69 6.07 6.34 0.66
CA SER A 69 7.14 5.98 1.59
C SER A 69 7.11 4.50 1.90
N SER A 70 8.26 3.94 2.23
CA SER A 70 8.34 2.58 2.73
C SER A 70 8.02 2.54 4.22
N LYS A 71 7.13 1.63 4.64
CA LYS A 71 6.70 1.49 6.04
C LYS A 71 6.35 0.04 6.40
N SER A 72 6.45 -0.30 7.68
CA SER A 72 5.93 -1.57 8.21
C SER A 72 4.41 -1.55 8.23
N TRP A 73 3.78 -2.72 8.08
CA TRP A 73 2.34 -2.85 8.27
C TRP A 73 1.87 -2.60 9.70
N ASP A 74 2.78 -2.58 10.68
CA ASP A 74 2.43 -2.43 12.10
C ASP A 74 1.75 -1.09 12.38
N ILE A 75 2.04 -0.08 11.57
CA ILE A 75 1.39 1.23 11.68
C ILE A 75 -0.12 1.16 11.40
N PHE A 76 -0.57 0.14 10.66
CA PHE A 76 -1.97 -0.10 10.34
C PHE A 76 -2.67 -0.97 11.39
N ALA A 77 -1.94 -1.46 12.40
CA ALA A 77 -2.49 -2.14 13.56
C ALA A 77 -2.64 -1.22 14.79
N LEU A 78 -2.29 0.07 14.66
CA LEU A 78 -2.44 1.06 15.73
C LEU A 78 -3.93 1.42 15.93
N PRO A 79 -4.36 1.79 17.15
CA PRO A 79 -5.77 2.09 17.44
C PRO A 79 -6.39 3.21 16.59
N ASP A 80 -5.57 4.14 16.10
CA ASP A 80 -5.95 5.28 15.27
C ASP A 80 -5.72 5.05 13.77
N ALA A 81 -5.26 3.86 13.40
CA ALA A 81 -5.05 3.50 12.01
C ALA A 81 -6.37 3.49 11.23
N PRO A 82 -6.34 3.84 9.92
CA PRO A 82 -7.50 3.66 9.07
C PRO A 82 -7.89 2.17 9.02
N HIS A 83 -9.18 1.87 9.17
CA HIS A 83 -9.73 0.53 8.96
C HIS A 83 -9.53 0.12 7.49
N MET A 84 -8.99 -1.07 7.23
CA MET A 84 -8.81 -1.59 5.86
C MET A 84 -9.99 -2.46 5.46
N ASP A 85 -10.65 -2.11 4.35
CA ASP A 85 -11.75 -2.90 3.79
C ASP A 85 -11.24 -4.05 2.91
N LEU A 86 -10.07 -3.88 2.30
CA LEU A 86 -9.41 -4.87 1.46
C LEU A 86 -7.91 -4.91 1.74
N VAL A 87 -7.34 -6.11 1.80
CA VAL A 87 -5.89 -6.34 1.89
C VAL A 87 -5.47 -7.21 0.71
N ILE A 88 -4.50 -6.73 -0.08
CA ILE A 88 -4.03 -7.38 -1.31
C ILE A 88 -2.53 -7.65 -1.18
N THR A 89 -2.13 -8.91 -1.23
CA THR A 89 -0.71 -9.31 -1.25
C THR A 89 -0.19 -9.34 -2.69
N VAL A 90 0.99 -8.77 -2.93
CA VAL A 90 1.59 -8.65 -4.28
C VAL A 90 2.94 -9.36 -4.41
N CYS A 91 3.33 -10.13 -3.40
CA CYS A 91 4.47 -11.05 -3.42
C CYS A 91 4.01 -12.43 -2.96
N ASP A 92 4.54 -13.50 -3.59
CA ASP A 92 4.34 -14.87 -3.09
C ASP A 92 4.86 -15.03 -1.66
N ASN A 93 5.97 -14.38 -1.31
CA ASN A 93 6.44 -14.32 0.08
C ASN A 93 5.46 -13.60 1.01
N ALA A 94 4.85 -12.49 0.60
CA ALA A 94 3.86 -11.82 1.44
C ALA A 94 2.53 -12.59 1.54
N ALA A 95 2.23 -13.45 0.57
CA ALA A 95 1.07 -14.34 0.59
C ALA A 95 1.34 -15.66 1.34
N GLY A 96 2.60 -16.12 1.38
CA GLY A 96 3.03 -17.37 2.00
C GLY A 96 3.71 -17.22 3.37
N GLU A 97 4.05 -16.01 3.79
CA GLU A 97 4.40 -15.70 5.17
C GLU A 97 3.15 -15.92 6.04
N VAL A 98 3.33 -16.49 7.24
CA VAL A 98 2.27 -16.55 8.23
C VAL A 98 1.84 -15.11 8.47
N CYS A 99 0.67 -14.73 7.99
CA CYS A 99 0.09 -13.44 8.31
C CYS A 99 0.05 -13.35 9.84
N PRO A 100 0.82 -12.47 10.51
CA PRO A 100 0.49 -12.09 11.87
C PRO A 100 -0.97 -11.70 11.90
N PHE A 101 -1.59 -12.05 13.02
CA PHE A 101 -2.96 -11.71 13.32
C PHE A 101 -3.25 -10.27 12.90
N TRP A 102 -4.08 -10.11 11.86
CA TRP A 102 -4.56 -8.80 11.43
C TRP A 102 -5.68 -8.41 12.40
N PRO A 103 -5.46 -7.43 13.31
CA PRO A 103 -6.41 -7.18 14.37
C PRO A 103 -7.72 -6.55 13.89
N GLY A 104 -7.74 -5.97 12.68
CA GLY A 104 -8.92 -5.32 12.11
C GLY A 104 -9.22 -4.01 12.80
#